data_AF-A0A9W9F4N3-F1
#
_entry.id   AF-A0A9W9F4N3-F1
#
_cell.length_a   1.000
_cell.length_b   1.000
_cell.length_c   1.000
_cell.angle_alpha   90.00
_cell.angle_beta   90.00
_cell.angle_gamma   90.00
#
_symmetry.space_group_name_H-M   'P 1'
#
loop_
_entity.id
_entity.type
_entity.pdbx_description
1 polymer ?
#
loop_
_entity_poly.entity_id
_entity_poly.type
_entity_poly.pdbx_seq_one_letter_code
_entity_poly.pdbx_strand_id
1 'polypeptide(L)'
;MDSKKRKKRDGSISIIDPKAKHRKINSSKKRILIRDDTEFAPDDYDGRIRRCEERIRAGYATAAFQAQLERLKEAKELRSNVLAKYPGKSLGVIERLVHLRDIAEYLEEKKDPCGELPNVKAIIAAYEAGELEWNDNATYWCKGKLLFGPTPFKWKTFRKLNTKENRGDGGFWVEG
;
A
#
# COMPACT_ATOMS: atom_id res chain seq x y z
N MET A 1 32.23 -63.72 -9.61
CA MET A 1 33.63 -63.88 -9.20
C MET A 1 34.25 -62.49 -9.11
N ASP A 2 34.09 -61.77 -8.00
CA ASP A 2 34.80 -61.86 -6.72
C ASP A 2 35.94 -60.82 -6.61
N SER A 3 35.68 -59.85 -5.74
CA SER A 3 36.57 -59.10 -4.85
C SER A 3 37.91 -58.50 -5.34
N LYS A 4 38.01 -57.17 -5.22
CA LYS A 4 39.22 -56.52 -4.67
C LYS A 4 38.94 -55.11 -4.11
N LYS A 5 39.25 -54.96 -2.81
CA LYS A 5 39.91 -53.81 -2.14
C LYS A 5 39.16 -52.45 -2.07
N ARG A 6 38.82 -51.99 -0.85
CA ARG A 6 39.64 -51.00 -0.08
C ARG A 6 38.96 -50.48 1.23
N LYS A 7 39.80 -50.45 2.28
CA LYS A 7 39.97 -49.44 3.36
C LYS A 7 38.92 -49.25 4.48
N LYS A 8 39.36 -49.67 5.67
CA LYS A 8 39.17 -49.15 7.04
C LYS A 8 38.64 -47.71 7.17
N ARG A 9 37.67 -47.48 8.08
CA ARG A 9 37.90 -46.96 9.46
C ARG A 9 36.58 -46.73 10.21
N ASP A 10 36.51 -47.34 11.40
CA ASP A 10 36.08 -46.84 12.72
C ASP A 10 34.94 -45.82 12.84
N GLY A 11 34.00 -46.10 13.76
CA GLY A 11 33.26 -45.05 14.48
C GLY A 11 31.84 -45.41 14.91
N SER A 12 31.72 -46.30 15.88
CA SER A 12 30.54 -46.57 16.74
C SER A 12 29.81 -45.29 17.19
N ILE A 13 28.51 -45.18 16.92
CA ILE A 13 27.37 -45.39 17.84
C ILE A 13 27.34 -44.48 19.08
N SER A 14 26.23 -43.75 19.13
CA SER A 14 25.70 -42.81 20.10
C SER A 14 25.69 -43.27 21.56
N ILE A 15 26.11 -42.38 22.47
CA ILE A 15 25.65 -42.36 23.86
C ILE A 15 25.21 -40.92 24.17
N ILE A 16 23.93 -40.79 24.51
CA ILE A 16 23.25 -39.55 24.88
C ILE A 16 23.63 -39.22 26.32
N ASP A 17 24.21 -38.05 26.57
CA ASP A 17 24.57 -37.56 27.91
C ASP A 17 23.41 -36.75 28.53
N PRO A 18 22.81 -37.16 29.66
CA PRO A 18 21.58 -36.58 30.20
C PRO A 18 21.81 -35.39 31.15
N LYS A 19 22.77 -34.50 30.87
CA LYS A 19 23.05 -33.30 31.71
C LYS A 19 23.10 -31.96 30.98
N ALA A 20 22.31 -31.78 29.92
CA ALA A 20 22.07 -30.45 29.34
C ALA A 20 21.08 -29.62 30.18
N LYS A 21 21.57 -29.07 31.31
CA LYS A 21 20.82 -28.10 32.12
C LYS A 21 20.78 -26.73 31.43
N HIS A 22 19.55 -26.24 31.27
CA HIS A 22 19.11 -24.84 31.15
C HIS A 22 19.86 -23.91 30.20
N ARG A 23 19.27 -23.72 29.02
CA ARG A 23 19.33 -22.43 28.33
C ARG A 23 17.90 -21.93 28.16
N LYS A 24 17.44 -21.11 29.12
CA LYS A 24 16.18 -20.36 29.00
C LYS A 24 16.31 -19.51 27.73
N ILE A 25 15.50 -19.84 26.72
CA ILE A 25 15.34 -19.03 25.52
C ILE A 25 14.83 -17.68 26.01
N ASN A 26 15.62 -16.63 25.78
CA ASN A 26 15.26 -15.25 26.03
C ASN A 26 13.83 -15.02 25.52
N SER A 27 12.91 -14.74 26.44
CA SER A 27 11.60 -14.20 26.09
C SER A 27 11.88 -12.97 25.24
N SER A 28 11.50 -13.03 23.96
CA SER A 28 11.49 -11.86 23.10
C SER A 28 10.80 -10.76 23.88
N LYS A 29 11.54 -9.68 24.21
CA LYS A 29 10.96 -8.47 24.78
C LYS A 29 9.82 -8.10 23.83
N LYS A 30 8.57 -8.33 24.23
CA LYS A 30 7.41 -7.74 23.57
C LYS A 30 7.72 -6.24 23.54
N ARG A 31 8.03 -5.70 22.36
CA ARG A 31 8.06 -4.25 22.17
C ARG A 31 6.64 -3.80 22.53
N ILE A 32 6.49 -3.22 23.72
CA ILE A 32 5.24 -2.58 24.10
C ILE A 32 5.10 -1.41 23.12
N LEU A 33 4.19 -1.57 22.16
CA LEU A 33 3.81 -0.49 21.28
C LEU A 33 2.93 0.45 22.12
N ILE A 34 3.51 1.53 22.59
CA ILE A 34 2.76 2.58 23.28
C ILE A 34 2.00 3.34 22.19
N ARG A 35 0.74 2.95 21.97
CA ARG A 35 -0.21 3.66 21.10
C ARG A 35 -0.93 4.71 21.92
N ASP A 36 -0.32 5.87 22.00
CA ASP A 36 -0.92 7.09 22.56
C ASP A 36 -1.45 8.01 21.43
N ASP A 37 -1.53 7.47 20.21
CA ASP A 37 -1.87 8.18 18.98
C ASP A 37 -3.23 7.78 18.40
N THR A 38 -4.04 7.01 19.13
CA THR A 38 -5.35 6.54 18.67
C THR A 38 -6.40 7.64 18.52
N GLU A 39 -6.17 8.80 19.14
CA GLU A 39 -7.07 9.96 19.09
C GLU A 39 -6.80 10.87 17.88
N PHE A 40 -5.67 10.69 17.19
CA PHE A 40 -5.30 11.50 16.04
C PHE A 40 -5.72 10.84 14.74
N ALA A 41 -6.17 11.65 13.78
CA ALA A 41 -6.28 11.18 12.41
C ALA A 41 -4.90 10.67 11.94
N PRO A 42 -4.84 9.62 11.11
CA PRO A 42 -3.56 9.06 10.64
C PRO A 42 -2.64 10.09 10.00
N ASP A 43 -3.21 11.12 9.37
CA ASP A 43 -2.53 12.16 8.63
C ASP A 43 -2.36 13.48 9.42
N ASP A 44 -2.79 13.53 10.68
CA ASP A 44 -2.50 14.64 11.61
C ASP A 44 -1.08 14.49 12.18
N TYR A 45 -0.09 14.74 11.33
CA TYR A 45 1.32 14.69 11.72
C TYR A 45 1.65 15.69 12.82
N ASP A 46 1.05 16.88 12.79
CA ASP A 46 1.38 17.96 13.72
C ASP A 46 0.87 17.68 15.14
N GLY A 47 -0.37 17.18 15.27
CA GLY A 47 -0.90 16.72 16.55
C GLY A 47 -0.06 15.58 17.13
N ARG A 48 0.30 14.60 16.31
CA ARG A 48 1.08 13.42 16.73
C ARG A 48 2.53 13.79 17.10
N ILE A 49 3.16 14.70 16.36
CA ILE A 49 4.50 15.25 16.68
C ILE A 49 4.47 15.96 18.03
N ARG A 50 3.50 16.87 18.23
CA ARG A 50 3.33 17.60 19.48
C ARG A 50 3.13 16.67 20.67
N ARG A 51 2.31 15.63 20.52
CA ARG A 51 2.12 14.61 21.56
C ARG A 51 3.44 13.93 21.92
N CYS A 52 4.24 13.54 20.93
CA CYS A 52 5.54 12.92 21.18
C CYS A 52 6.45 13.86 21.99
N GLU A 53 6.52 15.14 21.62
CA GLU A 53 7.33 16.15 22.34
C GLU A 53 6.88 16.32 23.79
N GLU A 54 5.58 16.35 24.06
CA GLU A 54 5.03 16.45 25.42
C GLU A 54 5.34 15.21 26.26
N ARG A 55 5.20 14.00 25.69
CA ARG A 55 5.53 12.75 26.40
C ARG A 55 7.03 12.66 26.71
N ILE A 56 7.87 13.09 25.78
CA ILE A 56 9.31 13.21 25.99
C ILE A 56 9.60 14.20 27.13
N ARG A 57 8.97 15.38 27.12
CA ARG A 57 9.13 16.41 28.16
C ARG A 57 8.67 15.92 29.54
N ALA A 58 7.61 15.10 29.58
CA ALA A 58 7.10 14.48 30.80
C ALA A 58 7.93 13.27 31.28
N GLY A 59 8.99 12.88 30.56
CA GLY A 59 9.82 11.72 30.89
C GLY A 59 9.14 10.36 30.64
N TYR A 60 8.00 10.35 29.95
CA TYR A 60 7.22 9.13 29.71
C TYR A 60 7.75 8.38 28.49
N ALA A 61 8.29 7.17 28.72
CA ALA A 61 8.79 6.26 27.67
C ALA A 61 9.60 6.96 26.57
N THR A 62 10.52 7.84 26.99
CA THR A 62 11.23 8.82 26.15
C THR A 62 11.82 8.21 24.88
N ALA A 63 12.51 7.07 24.98
CA ALA A 63 13.11 6.41 23.82
C ALA A 63 12.09 5.96 22.77
N ALA A 64 10.90 5.52 23.18
CA ALA A 64 9.84 5.13 22.25
C ALA A 64 9.25 6.34 21.53
N PHE A 65 8.98 7.42 22.26
CA PHE A 65 8.45 8.65 21.68
C PHE A 65 9.48 9.42 20.85
N GLN A 66 10.78 9.34 21.16
CA GLN A 66 11.85 9.85 20.31
C GLN A 66 11.88 9.11 18.97
N ALA A 67 11.87 7.77 18.99
CA ALA A 67 11.84 6.99 17.76
C ALA A 67 10.57 7.24 16.92
N GLN A 68 9.43 7.48 17.59
CA GLN A 68 8.18 7.84 16.91
C GLN A 68 8.23 9.26 16.33
N LEU A 69 8.79 10.23 17.06
CA LEU A 69 8.95 11.62 16.63
C LEU A 69 9.74 11.72 15.33
N GLU A 70 10.88 11.04 15.25
CA GLU A 70 11.72 11.06 14.04
C GLU A 70 10.97 10.47 12.83
N ARG A 71 10.28 9.33 13.01
CA ARG A 71 9.45 8.75 11.93
C ARG A 71 8.34 9.69 11.46
N LEU A 72 7.68 10.39 12.39
CA LEU A 72 6.62 11.33 12.05
C LEU A 72 7.14 12.55 11.28
N LYS A 73 8.31 13.07 11.66
CA LYS A 73 8.98 14.16 10.95
C LYS A 73 9.39 13.74 9.53
N GLU A 74 10.05 12.60 9.40
CA GLU A 74 10.43 12.03 8.09
C GLU A 74 9.20 11.82 7.20
N ALA A 75 8.12 11.25 7.75
CA ALA A 75 6.88 11.04 7.01
C ALA A 75 6.19 12.36 6.60
N LYS A 76 6.20 13.37 7.48
CA LYS A 76 5.67 14.71 7.17
C LYS A 76 6.46 15.38 6.05
N GLU A 77 7.79 15.28 6.09
CA GLU A 77 8.66 15.83 5.05
C GLU A 77 8.45 15.10 3.72
N LEU A 78 8.41 13.76 3.73
CA LEU A 78 8.12 12.96 2.55
C LEU A 78 6.78 13.35 1.92
N ARG A 79 5.72 13.50 2.72
CA ARG A 79 4.40 13.97 2.25
C ARG A 79 4.50 15.35 1.61
N SER A 80 5.22 16.28 2.24
CA SER A 80 5.40 17.63 1.73
C SER A 80 6.15 17.63 0.38
N ASN A 81 7.19 16.80 0.26
CA ASN A 81 7.96 16.63 -0.98
C ASN A 81 7.13 16.01 -2.11
N VAL A 82 6.22 15.08 -1.79
CA VAL A 82 5.28 14.52 -2.77
C VAL A 82 4.30 15.59 -3.23
N LEU A 83 3.65 16.31 -2.31
CA LEU A 83 2.70 17.37 -2.64
C LEU A 83 3.33 18.50 -3.46
N ALA A 84 4.59 18.86 -3.18
CA ALA A 84 5.32 19.87 -3.93
C ALA A 84 5.49 19.52 -5.42
N LYS A 85 5.55 18.22 -5.76
CA LYS A 85 5.63 17.75 -7.16
C LYS A 85 4.30 17.84 -7.91
N TYR A 86 3.19 17.97 -7.18
CA TYR A 86 1.83 17.97 -7.73
C TYR A 86 1.02 19.16 -7.19
N PRO A 87 1.37 20.40 -7.57
CA PRO A 87 0.71 21.59 -7.06
C PRO A 87 -0.79 21.56 -7.39
N GLY A 88 -1.61 21.85 -6.37
CA GLY A 88 -3.07 21.91 -6.50
C GLY A 88 -3.79 20.56 -6.55
N LYS A 89 -3.09 19.43 -6.38
CA LYS A 89 -3.71 18.09 -6.32
C LYS A 89 -3.79 17.57 -4.89
N SER A 90 -4.88 16.89 -4.55
CA SER A 90 -5.02 16.19 -3.28
C SER A 90 -4.11 14.96 -3.23
N LEU A 91 -3.76 14.49 -2.02
CA LEU A 91 -2.95 13.28 -1.87
C LEU A 91 -3.63 12.06 -2.50
N GLY A 92 -4.96 11.96 -2.36
CA GLY A 92 -5.75 10.88 -2.97
C GLY A 92 -5.63 10.86 -4.50
N VAL A 93 -5.67 12.04 -5.14
CA VAL A 93 -5.45 12.14 -6.60
C VAL A 93 -4.03 11.71 -6.98
N ILE A 94 -3.02 12.09 -6.20
CA ILE A 94 -1.62 11.72 -6.48
C ILE A 94 -1.43 10.20 -6.38
N GLU A 95 -1.90 9.60 -5.30
CA GLU A 95 -1.83 8.14 -5.08
C GLU A 95 -2.58 7.40 -6.19
N ARG A 96 -3.77 7.90 -6.56
CA ARG A 96 -4.55 7.30 -7.64
C ARG A 96 -3.84 7.40 -8.99
N LEU A 97 -3.24 8.54 -9.32
CA LEU A 97 -2.46 8.73 -10.55
C LEU A 97 -1.29 7.74 -10.65
N VAL A 98 -0.58 7.47 -9.55
CA VAL A 98 0.48 6.45 -9.52
C VAL A 98 -0.09 5.08 -9.85
N HIS A 99 -1.16 4.66 -9.17
CA HIS A 99 -1.79 3.36 -9.44
C HIS A 99 -2.33 3.23 -10.86
N LEU A 100 -2.92 4.28 -11.43
CA LEU A 100 -3.42 4.26 -12.80
C LEU A 100 -2.28 4.14 -13.82
N ARG A 101 -1.12 4.75 -13.57
CA ARG A 101 0.06 4.59 -14.42
C ARG A 101 0.59 3.15 -14.37
N ASP A 102 0.67 2.55 -13.19
CA ASP A 102 1.05 1.14 -13.04
C ASP A 102 0.08 0.21 -13.80
N ILE A 103 -1.24 0.48 -13.71
CA ILE A 103 -2.27 -0.27 -14.46
C ILE A 103 -2.08 -0.07 -15.96
N ALA A 104 -1.81 1.16 -16.43
CA ALA A 104 -1.60 1.43 -17.85
C ALA A 104 -0.37 0.68 -18.39
N GLU A 105 0.75 0.69 -17.67
CA GLU A 105 1.96 -0.05 -18.02
C GLU A 105 1.68 -1.57 -18.11
N TYR A 106 0.96 -2.12 -17.13
CA TYR A 106 0.55 -3.53 -17.15
C TYR A 106 -0.32 -3.87 -18.36
N LEU A 107 -1.32 -3.04 -18.67
CA LEU A 107 -2.21 -3.26 -19.81
C LEU A 107 -1.46 -3.15 -21.14
N GLU A 108 -0.50 -2.23 -21.25
CA GLU A 108 0.40 -2.15 -22.41
C GLU A 108 1.23 -3.43 -22.59
N GLU A 109 1.81 -3.95 -21.51
CA GLU A 109 2.57 -5.22 -21.51
C GLU A 109 1.70 -6.40 -21.96
N LYS A 110 0.45 -6.47 -21.47
CA LYS A 110 -0.49 -7.55 -21.78
C LYS A 110 -1.24 -7.37 -23.10
N LYS A 111 -0.98 -6.29 -23.85
CA LYS A 111 -1.68 -5.94 -25.10
C LYS A 111 -3.19 -5.75 -24.90
N ASP A 112 -3.58 -5.30 -23.71
CA ASP A 112 -4.93 -4.87 -23.35
C ASP A 112 -6.06 -5.78 -23.89
N PRO A 113 -6.11 -7.06 -23.48
CA PRO A 113 -7.04 -8.04 -24.06
C PRO A 113 -8.51 -7.70 -23.82
N CYS A 114 -8.79 -6.85 -22.83
CA CYS A 114 -10.12 -6.41 -22.46
C CYS A 114 -10.43 -4.99 -22.95
N GLY A 115 -9.53 -4.28 -23.64
CA GLY A 115 -9.78 -2.91 -24.11
C GLY A 115 -9.98 -1.89 -22.98
N GLU A 116 -9.29 -2.04 -21.85
CA GLU A 116 -9.35 -1.16 -20.67
C GLU A 116 -8.38 0.02 -20.76
N LEU A 117 -7.27 -0.11 -21.50
CA LEU A 117 -6.22 0.90 -21.58
C LEU A 117 -6.72 2.28 -22.03
N PRO A 118 -7.65 2.40 -23.01
CA PRO A 118 -8.22 3.69 -23.38
C PRO A 118 -8.93 4.37 -22.21
N ASN A 119 -9.62 3.62 -21.34
CA ASN A 119 -10.29 4.19 -20.17
C ASN A 119 -9.26 4.70 -19.17
N VAL A 120 -8.26 3.88 -18.85
CA VAL A 120 -7.21 4.25 -17.89
C VAL A 120 -6.48 5.52 -18.33
N LYS A 121 -6.09 5.61 -19.60
CA LYS A 121 -5.46 6.81 -20.17
C LYS A 121 -6.36 8.04 -20.10
N ALA A 122 -7.65 7.89 -20.41
CA ALA A 122 -8.60 8.99 -20.32
C ALA A 122 -8.80 9.48 -18.87
N ILE A 123 -8.84 8.56 -17.90
CA ILE A 123 -8.97 8.88 -16.48
C ILE A 123 -7.71 9.59 -15.96
N ILE A 124 -6.50 9.12 -16.34
CA ILE A 124 -5.25 9.82 -16.01
C ILE A 124 -5.30 11.26 -16.52
N ALA A 125 -5.67 11.46 -17.78
CA ALA A 125 -5.76 12.79 -18.37
C ALA A 125 -6.76 13.69 -17.62
N ALA A 126 -7.92 13.14 -17.21
CA ALA A 126 -8.93 13.89 -16.48
C ALA A 126 -8.46 14.30 -15.07
N TYR A 127 -7.74 13.44 -14.34
CA TYR A 127 -7.10 13.83 -13.08
C TYR A 127 -5.98 14.85 -13.28
N GLU A 128 -5.17 14.71 -14.34
CA GLU A 128 -4.10 15.65 -14.66
C GLU A 128 -4.65 17.04 -14.99
N ALA A 129 -5.73 17.10 -15.76
CA ALA A 129 -6.47 18.32 -16.10
C ALA A 129 -7.24 18.95 -14.91
N GLY A 130 -7.42 18.21 -13.81
CA GLY A 130 -8.22 18.67 -12.67
C GLY A 130 -9.72 18.59 -12.89
N GLU A 131 -10.17 17.78 -13.86
CA GLU A 131 -11.58 17.49 -14.13
C GLU A 131 -12.15 16.41 -13.21
N LEU A 132 -11.27 15.61 -12.60
CA LEU A 132 -11.60 14.63 -11.58
C LEU A 132 -10.93 14.95 -10.24
N GLU A 133 -11.61 14.58 -9.17
CA GLU A 133 -11.12 14.63 -7.79
C GLU A 133 -11.33 13.27 -7.14
N TRP A 134 -10.45 12.88 -6.22
CA TRP A 134 -10.57 11.61 -5.50
C TRP A 134 -11.52 11.80 -4.30
N ASN A 135 -12.77 11.38 -4.45
CA ASN A 135 -13.82 11.48 -3.43
C ASN A 135 -14.85 10.35 -3.60
N ASP A 136 -15.90 10.32 -2.78
CA ASP A 136 -16.90 9.24 -2.76
C ASP A 136 -17.84 9.17 -3.99
N ASN A 137 -17.59 9.98 -5.03
CA ASN A 137 -18.36 9.96 -6.26
C ASN A 137 -17.70 9.07 -7.32
N ALA A 138 -18.54 8.27 -7.98
CA ALA A 138 -18.15 7.47 -9.13
C ALA A 138 -18.34 8.21 -10.47
N THR A 139 -17.44 7.92 -11.39
CA THR A 139 -17.51 8.21 -12.82
C THR A 139 -17.46 6.90 -13.61
N TYR A 140 -18.15 6.86 -14.74
CA TYR A 140 -18.33 5.63 -15.53
C TYR A 140 -17.72 5.84 -16.91
N TRP A 141 -16.87 4.92 -17.35
CA TRP A 141 -16.07 5.08 -18.55
C TRP A 141 -16.15 3.86 -19.46
N CYS A 142 -16.15 4.11 -20.77
CA CYS A 142 -15.89 3.07 -21.76
C CYS A 142 -15.25 3.67 -23.02
N LYS A 143 -14.35 2.90 -23.65
CA LYS A 143 -13.64 3.27 -24.89
C LYS A 143 -12.99 4.65 -24.79
N GLY A 144 -12.45 4.97 -23.61
CA GLY A 144 -11.78 6.25 -23.33
C GLY A 144 -12.72 7.45 -23.19
N LYS A 145 -14.02 7.24 -22.97
CA LYS A 145 -15.01 8.31 -22.83
C LYS A 145 -15.72 8.24 -21.48
N LEU A 146 -15.91 9.40 -20.87
CA LEU A 146 -16.81 9.57 -19.73
C LEU A 146 -18.25 9.40 -20.19
N LEU A 147 -18.94 8.40 -19.65
CA LEU A 147 -20.35 8.11 -19.94
C LEU A 147 -21.28 8.83 -18.96
N PHE A 148 -20.90 8.90 -17.69
CA PHE A 148 -21.74 9.45 -16.62
C PHE A 148 -20.93 9.74 -15.35
N GLY A 149 -21.44 10.66 -14.52
CA GLY A 149 -20.80 11.10 -13.28
C GLY A 149 -20.08 12.45 -13.44
N PRO A 150 -19.47 12.97 -12.37
CA PRO A 150 -19.35 12.38 -11.03
C PRO A 150 -20.67 12.35 -10.24
N THR A 151 -20.97 11.21 -9.59
CA THR A 151 -22.16 11.03 -8.71
C THR A 151 -21.89 9.94 -7.67
N PRO A 152 -22.58 9.89 -6.51
CA PRO A 152 -22.47 8.76 -5.61
C PRO A 152 -22.77 7.44 -6.32
N PHE A 153 -21.96 6.42 -6.07
CA PHE A 153 -22.12 5.13 -6.73
C PHE A 153 -23.49 4.52 -6.46
N LYS A 154 -24.16 4.03 -7.51
CA LYS A 154 -25.41 3.28 -7.40
C LYS A 154 -25.38 2.07 -8.31
N TRP A 155 -25.66 0.88 -7.76
CA TRP A 155 -25.78 -0.37 -8.52
C TRP A 155 -26.77 -0.29 -9.68
N LYS A 156 -27.87 0.45 -9.51
CA LYS A 156 -28.85 0.68 -10.58
C LYS A 156 -28.24 1.46 -11.75
N THR A 157 -27.42 2.47 -11.48
CA THR A 157 -26.70 3.25 -12.50
C THR A 157 -25.69 2.38 -13.22
N PHE A 158 -24.88 1.62 -12.48
CA PHE A 158 -23.93 0.66 -13.06
C PHE A 158 -24.62 -0.31 -14.02
N ARG A 159 -25.70 -0.99 -13.58
CA ARG A 159 -26.43 -1.95 -14.43
C ARG A 159 -27.04 -1.30 -15.67
N LYS A 160 -27.50 -0.04 -15.57
CA LYS A 160 -28.06 0.70 -16.71
C LYS A 160 -26.98 1.09 -17.72
N LEU A 161 -25.78 1.44 -17.25
CA LEU A 161 -24.69 1.90 -18.10
C LEU A 161 -23.85 0.77 -18.66
N ASN A 162 -23.71 -0.35 -17.95
CA ASN A 162 -22.92 -1.51 -18.36
C ASN A 162 -23.72 -2.42 -19.32
N THR A 163 -24.04 -1.90 -20.50
CA THR A 163 -24.79 -2.63 -21.55
C THR A 163 -23.84 -3.17 -22.63
N LYS A 164 -24.36 -3.97 -23.56
CA LYS A 164 -23.57 -4.47 -24.71
C LYS A 164 -23.06 -3.34 -25.60
N GLU A 165 -23.77 -2.23 -25.71
CA GLU A 165 -23.37 -1.08 -26.53
C GLU A 165 -22.24 -0.31 -25.84
N ASN A 166 -22.36 -0.12 -24.52
CA ASN A 166 -21.42 0.62 -23.69
C ASN A 166 -20.26 -0.23 -23.16
N ARG A 167 -20.26 -1.54 -23.38
CA ARG A 167 -19.10 -2.40 -23.12
C ARG A 167 -18.51 -2.87 -24.44
N GLY A 168 -19.37 -3.14 -25.43
CA GLY A 168 -18.97 -3.71 -26.72
C GLY A 168 -18.10 -4.95 -26.50
N ASP A 169 -16.95 -4.90 -27.14
CA ASP A 169 -15.77 -5.76 -27.08
C ASP A 169 -14.69 -5.28 -26.08
N GLY A 170 -14.91 -4.14 -25.42
CA GLY A 170 -13.93 -3.46 -24.57
C GLY A 170 -14.30 -3.37 -23.08
N GLY A 171 -13.48 -2.65 -22.33
CA GLY A 171 -13.57 -2.54 -20.89
C GLY A 171 -14.61 -1.50 -20.47
N PHE A 172 -15.42 -1.84 -19.46
CA PHE A 172 -16.26 -0.87 -18.75
C PHE A 172 -15.61 -0.59 -17.41
N TRP A 173 -15.29 0.68 -17.14
CA TRP A 173 -14.58 1.09 -15.94
C TRP A 173 -15.45 1.97 -15.05
N VAL A 174 -15.33 1.76 -13.74
CA VAL A 174 -15.89 2.64 -12.72
C VAL A 174 -14.72 3.22 -11.94
N GLU A 175 -14.67 4.54 -11.86
CA GLU A 175 -13.61 5.28 -11.20
C GLU A 175 -14.19 6.13 -10.06
N GLY A 176 -13.53 6.15 -8.90
CA GLY A 176 -14.00 6.81 -7.68
C GLY A 176 -14.49 5.82 -6.62
#